data_AF-A0A1D8TW54-F1
#
_entry.id   AF-A0A1D8TW54-F1
#
_cell.length_a   1.000
_cell.length_b   1.000
_cell.length_c   1.000
_cell.angle_alpha   90.00
_cell.angle_beta   90.00
_cell.angle_gamma   90.00
#
_symmetry.space_group_name_H-M   'P 1'
#
loop_
_entity.id
_entity.type
_entity.pdbx_description
1 polymer ?
#
loop_
_entity_poly.entity_id
_entity_poly.type
_entity_poly.pdbx_seq_one_letter_code
_entity_poly.pdbx_strand_id
1 'polypeptide(L)'
;MIQGLIVNSPELVEKVLPTAYAYMYRYLARLSLTAGDAAKAVYFINQALAANSSIFYRDPRSLLTLVVVRLAPLAKLVIKGSLGSAEYTANN
;
A
#
# COMPACT_ATOMS: atom_id res chain seq x y z
N MET A 1 -18.25 -7.56 15.30
CA MET A 1 -19.31 -6.94 14.46
C MET A 1 -19.43 -7.58 13.07
N ILE A 2 -18.36 -8.09 12.43
CA ILE A 2 -18.46 -8.74 11.10
C ILE A 2 -19.05 -10.16 11.14
N GLN A 3 -18.76 -10.95 12.19
CA GLN A 3 -19.31 -12.32 12.32
C GLN A 3 -20.84 -12.37 12.30
N GLY A 4 -21.53 -11.36 12.85
CA GLY A 4 -22.99 -11.31 12.84
C GLY A 4 -23.59 -11.04 11.45
N LEU A 5 -22.86 -10.38 10.54
CA LEU A 5 -23.34 -10.11 9.19
C LEU A 5 -23.20 -11.33 8.27
N ILE A 6 -22.12 -12.12 8.45
CA ILE A 6 -21.86 -13.36 7.72
C ILE A 6 -23.01 -14.35 7.88
N VAL A 7 -23.59 -14.43 9.09
CA VAL A 7 -24.67 -15.36 9.42
C VAL A 7 -26.02 -14.92 8.82
N ASN A 8 -26.25 -13.61 8.66
CA ASN A 8 -27.56 -13.08 8.27
C ASN A 8 -27.73 -12.86 6.75
N SER A 9 -26.66 -12.70 5.98
CA SER A 9 -26.76 -12.47 4.51
C SER A 9 -25.44 -12.82 3.78
N PRO A 10 -25.10 -14.12 3.64
CA PRO A 10 -23.81 -14.55 3.11
C PRO A 10 -23.51 -14.03 1.69
N GLU A 11 -24.50 -13.98 0.79
CA GLU A 11 -24.31 -13.49 -0.59
C GLU A 11 -23.93 -12.00 -0.67
N LEU A 12 -24.49 -11.16 0.21
CA LEU A 12 -24.16 -9.74 0.27
C LEU A 12 -22.75 -9.55 0.83
N VAL A 13 -22.38 -10.36 1.82
CA VAL A 13 -21.05 -10.33 2.42
C VAL A 13 -19.99 -10.75 1.41
N GLU A 14 -20.20 -11.84 0.65
CA GLU A 14 -19.28 -12.29 -0.39
C GLU A 14 -19.04 -11.23 -1.47
N LYS A 15 -20.06 -10.48 -1.87
CA LYS A 15 -19.92 -9.41 -2.88
C LYS A 15 -19.12 -8.21 -2.38
N VAL A 16 -19.23 -7.88 -1.10
CA VAL A 16 -18.62 -6.67 -0.53
C VAL A 16 -17.22 -6.94 0.07
N LEU A 17 -16.98 -8.17 0.53
CA LEU A 17 -15.73 -8.58 1.19
C LEU A 17 -14.46 -8.21 0.40
N PRO A 18 -14.37 -8.52 -0.91
CA PRO A 18 -13.17 -8.23 -1.69
C PRO A 18 -12.84 -6.73 -1.69
N THR A 19 -13.87 -5.90 -1.81
CA THR A 19 -13.75 -4.43 -1.78
C THR A 19 -13.31 -3.94 -0.40
N ALA A 20 -13.91 -4.47 0.68
CA ALA A 20 -13.54 -4.11 2.04
C ALA A 20 -12.08 -4.49 2.35
N TYR A 21 -11.65 -5.69 1.98
CA TYR A 21 -10.27 -6.13 2.12
C TYR A 21 -9.31 -5.27 1.31
N ALA A 22 -9.66 -4.91 0.07
CA ALA A 22 -8.82 -4.06 -0.75
C ALA A 22 -8.58 -2.67 -0.11
N TYR A 23 -9.64 -2.02 0.42
CA TYR A 23 -9.48 -0.75 1.13
C TYR A 23 -8.67 -0.88 2.43
N MET A 24 -8.84 -1.99 3.16
CA MET A 24 -8.07 -2.29 4.38
C MET A 24 -6.59 -2.46 4.05
N TYR A 25 -6.25 -3.29 3.07
CA TYR A 25 -4.86 -3.50 2.65
C TYR A 25 -4.22 -2.23 2.11
N ARG A 26 -4.94 -1.43 1.32
CA ARG A 26 -4.49 -0.10 0.89
C ARG A 26 -4.18 0.81 2.08
N TYR A 27 -5.01 0.79 3.11
CA TYR A 27 -4.76 1.56 4.34
C TYR A 27 -3.49 1.09 5.06
N LEU A 28 -3.29 -0.23 5.21
CA LEU A 28 -2.08 -0.80 5.80
C LEU A 28 -0.82 -0.48 4.98
N ALA A 29 -0.93 -0.47 3.65
CA ALA A 29 0.15 -0.06 2.76
C ALA A 29 0.59 1.38 3.02
N ARG A 30 -0.38 2.30 3.16
CA ARG A 30 -0.11 3.70 3.51
C ARG A 30 0.54 3.83 4.88
N LEU A 31 0.04 3.12 5.90
CA LEU A 31 0.64 3.13 7.23
C LEU A 31 2.09 2.62 7.24
N SER A 32 2.34 1.51 6.52
CA SER A 32 3.68 0.94 6.40
C SER A 32 4.63 1.91 5.72
N LEU A 33 4.17 2.59 4.66
CA LEU A 33 4.95 3.60 3.98
C LEU A 33 5.27 4.80 4.90
N THR A 34 4.30 5.30 5.67
CA THR A 34 4.54 6.39 6.62
C THR A 34 5.48 5.99 7.76
N ALA A 35 5.55 4.70 8.09
CA ALA A 35 6.50 4.15 9.06
C ALA A 35 7.89 3.88 8.45
N GLY A 36 8.12 4.20 7.17
CA GLY A 36 9.38 3.95 6.48
C GLY A 36 9.61 2.50 6.03
N ASP A 37 8.62 1.61 6.22
CA ASP A 37 8.69 0.21 5.83
C ASP A 37 8.14 0.02 4.40
N ALA A 38 8.96 0.40 3.42
CA ALA A 38 8.59 0.32 2.00
C ALA A 38 8.32 -1.13 1.54
N ALA A 39 9.00 -2.12 2.13
CA ALA A 39 8.79 -3.53 1.78
C ALA A 39 7.39 -4.01 2.21
N LYS A 40 6.98 -3.72 3.45
CA LYS A 40 5.61 -4.02 3.89
C LYS A 40 4.56 -3.21 3.13
N ALA A 41 4.87 -1.97 2.78
CA ALA A 41 3.97 -1.16 1.96
C ALA A 41 3.69 -1.84 0.60
N VAL A 42 4.74 -2.33 -0.08
CA VAL A 42 4.61 -3.09 -1.33
C VAL A 42 3.85 -4.40 -1.13
N TYR A 43 4.11 -5.11 -0.04
CA TYR A 43 3.35 -6.32 0.29
C TYR A 43 1.85 -6.04 0.39
N PHE A 44 1.45 -5.06 1.21
CA PHE A 44 0.03 -4.76 1.41
C PHE A 44 -0.63 -4.16 0.16
N ILE A 45 0.06 -3.36 -0.65
CA ILE A 45 -0.54 -2.83 -1.89
C ILE A 45 -0.80 -3.96 -2.91
N ASN A 46 0.03 -5.01 -2.93
CA ASN A 46 -0.21 -6.19 -3.75
C ASN A 46 -1.40 -7.01 -3.24
N GLN A 47 -1.56 -7.15 -1.92
CA GLN A 47 -2.75 -7.78 -1.33
C GLN A 47 -4.03 -6.99 -1.68
N ALA A 48 -3.97 -5.65 -1.69
CA ALA A 48 -5.09 -4.81 -2.11
C ALA A 48 -5.48 -5.03 -3.58
N LEU A 49 -4.49 -5.11 -4.48
CA LEU A 49 -4.70 -5.40 -5.89
C LEU A 49 -5.32 -6.79 -6.11
N ALA A 50 -4.85 -7.79 -5.37
CA ALA A 50 -5.37 -9.16 -5.44
C ALA A 50 -6.80 -9.26 -4.90
N ALA A 51 -7.13 -8.52 -3.83
CA ALA A 51 -8.47 -8.50 -3.27
C ALA A 51 -9.47 -7.81 -4.21
N ASN A 52 -9.17 -6.59 -4.69
CA ASN A 52 -9.98 -5.90 -5.68
C ASN A 52 -9.19 -4.76 -6.32
N SER A 53 -8.71 -4.97 -7.55
CA SER A 53 -7.98 -3.94 -8.30
C SER A 53 -8.84 -2.74 -8.71
N SER A 54 -10.18 -2.88 -8.70
CA SER A 54 -11.06 -1.81 -9.17
C SER A 54 -11.05 -0.55 -8.34
N ILE A 55 -10.65 -0.64 -7.08
CA ILE A 55 -10.51 0.52 -6.21
C ILE A 55 -9.47 1.50 -6.75
N PHE A 56 -8.45 1.03 -7.49
CA PHE A 56 -7.34 1.86 -7.95
C PHE A 56 -7.66 2.71 -9.17
N TYR A 57 -8.67 2.37 -9.97
CA TYR A 57 -9.12 3.24 -11.06
C TYR A 57 -10.41 4.00 -10.73
N ARG A 58 -11.17 3.56 -9.71
CA ARG A 58 -12.40 4.22 -9.26
C ARG A 58 -12.16 5.28 -8.18
N ASP A 59 -11.13 5.13 -7.35
CA ASP A 59 -10.78 6.06 -6.28
C ASP A 59 -9.38 6.67 -6.52
N PRO A 60 -9.30 7.99 -6.80
CA PRO A 60 -8.03 8.69 -6.97
C PRO A 60 -7.06 8.57 -5.78
N ARG A 61 -7.56 8.46 -4.56
CA ARG A 61 -6.71 8.32 -3.36
C ARG A 61 -6.05 6.95 -3.31
N SER A 62 -6.78 5.91 -3.74
CA SER A 62 -6.25 4.57 -3.89
C SER A 62 -5.18 4.53 -4.98
N LEU A 63 -5.43 5.17 -6.13
CA LEU A 63 -4.43 5.32 -7.20
C LEU A 63 -3.15 5.99 -6.71
N LEU A 64 -3.28 7.12 -6.00
CA LEU A 64 -2.15 7.86 -5.46
C LEU A 64 -1.34 6.99 -4.50
N THR A 65 -2.01 6.23 -3.63
CA THR A 65 -1.33 5.31 -2.70
C THR A 65 -0.52 4.27 -3.47
N LEU A 66 -1.09 3.69 -4.53
CA LEU A 66 -0.39 2.73 -5.39
C LEU A 66 0.87 3.35 -6.01
N VAL A 67 0.74 4.52 -6.63
CA VAL A 67 1.88 5.20 -7.28
C VAL A 67 2.99 5.48 -6.27
N VAL A 68 2.66 6.06 -5.12
CA VAL A 68 3.67 6.41 -4.11
C VAL A 68 4.37 5.16 -3.57
N VAL A 69 3.64 4.09 -3.27
CA VAL A 69 4.24 2.84 -2.78
C VAL A 69 5.18 2.22 -3.82
N ARG A 70 4.85 2.30 -5.11
CA ARG A 70 5.72 1.79 -6.19
C ARG A 70 6.99 2.60 -6.36
N LEU A 71 6.94 3.90 -6.10
CA LEU A 71 8.10 4.80 -6.20
C LEU A 71 8.99 4.80 -4.95
N ALA A 72 8.46 4.42 -3.78
CA ALA A 72 9.19 4.48 -2.51
C ALA A 72 10.53 3.73 -2.49
N PRO A 73 10.68 2.52 -3.07
CA PRO A 73 11.97 1.84 -3.12
C PRO A 73 13.03 2.61 -3.93
N LEU A 74 12.61 3.32 -4.97
CA LEU A 74 13.50 4.12 -5.82
C LEU A 74 14.03 5.35 -5.07
N ALA A 75 13.17 6.01 -4.30
CA ALA A 75 13.57 7.13 -3.46
C ALA A 75 14.68 6.72 -2.48
N LYS A 76 14.59 5.52 -1.89
CA LYS A 76 15.62 5.00 -0.98
C LYS A 76 16.97 4.80 -1.67
N LEU A 77 16.99 4.37 -2.95
CA LEU A 77 18.22 4.23 -3.73
C LEU A 77 18.86 5.59 -4.04
N VAL A 78 18.05 6.57 -4.46
CA VAL A 78 18.52 7.93 -4.76
C VAL A 78 19.14 8.58 -3.51
N ILE A 79 18.43 8.49 -2.37
CA ILE A 79 18.92 9.04 -1.09
C ILE A 79 20.23 8.37 -0.67
N LYS A 80 20.33 7.03 -0.79
CA LYS A 80 21.58 6.32 -0.46
C LYS A 80 22.75 6.77 -1.36
N GLY A 81 22.50 6.98 -2.65
CA GLY A 81 23.50 7.48 -3.60
C GLY A 81 23.96 8.91 -3.31
N SER A 82 23.03 9.80 -2.96
CA SER A 82 23.36 11.19 -2.60
C SER A 82 24.12 11.29 -1.27
N LEU A 83 23.74 10.50 -0.26
CA LEU A 83 24.47 10.48 1.03
C LEU A 83 25.87 9.88 0.91
N GLY A 84 26.03 8.78 0.15
CA GLY A 84 27.36 8.21 -0.09
C GLY A 84 28.29 9.15 -0.87
N SER A 85 27.73 10.02 -1.72
CA SER A 85 28.51 11.04 -2.43
C SER A 85 28.90 12.21 -1.53
N ALA A 86 28.02 12.62 -0.61
CA ALA A 86 28.31 13.70 0.35
C ALA A 86 29.43 13.33 1.33
N GLU A 87 29.48 12.07 1.76
CA GLU A 87 30.53 11.53 2.64
C GLU A 87 31.91 11.49 1.93
N TYR A 88 31.92 11.24 0.61
CA TYR A 88 33.15 11.25 -0.20
C TYR A 88 33.73 12.67 -0.38
N THR A 89 32.87 13.69 -0.49
CA THR A 89 33.32 15.10 -0.60
C THR A 89 33.73 15.74 0.72
N ALA A 90 33.31 15.20 1.87
CA ALA A 90 33.66 15.74 3.19
C ALA A 90 35.03 15.26 3.71
N ASN A 91 35.64 14.27 3.05
CA ASN A 91 36.90 13.63 3.43
C ASN A 91 38.06 13.88 2.43
N ASN A 92 37.87 14.81 1.48
CA ASN A 92 38.91 15.32 0.56
C ASN A 92 39.11 16.81 0.80
#